data_AF-A0A2N4ULP2-F1
#
_entry.id   AF-A0A2N4ULP2-F1
#
_cell.length_a   1.000
_cell.length_b   1.000
_cell.length_c   1.000
_cell.angle_alpha   90.00
_cell.angle_beta   90.00
_cell.angle_gamma   90.00
#
_symmetry.space_group_name_H-M   'P 1'
#
loop_
_entity.id
_entity.type
_entity.pdbx_description
1 polymer ?
#
loop_
_entity_poly.entity_id
_entity_poly.type
_entity_poly.pdbx_seq_one_letter_code
_entity_poly.pdbx_strand_id
1 'polypeptide(L)' 'MEPRLNYAAASPEAMKAMMALEGTVRKLGIEQPLIELIKLRAPQINGCAFCVDMHTI' A
#
# COMPACT_ATOMS: atom_id res chain seq x y z
N MET A 1 14.83 -0.41 7.73
CA MET A 1 15.06 0.44 6.54
C MET A 1 14.90 1.88 6.99
N GLU A 2 15.90 2.75 6.79
CA GLU A 2 15.80 4.17 7.12
C GLU A 2 15.19 4.95 5.94
N PRO A 3 14.04 5.63 6.11
CA PRO A 3 13.40 6.37 5.02
C PRO A 3 14.14 7.68 4.73
N ARG A 4 14.32 8.01 3.45
CA ARG A 4 14.94 9.27 3.00
C ARG A 4 14.10 10.52 3.32
N LEU A 5 12.79 10.34 3.48
CA LEU A 5 11.81 11.40 3.73
C LEU A 5 10.62 10.80 4.49
N ASN A 6 10.12 11.54 5.49
CA ASN A 6 8.79 11.28 6.03
C ASN A 6 7.73 11.95 5.14
N TYR A 7 7.30 11.24 4.09
CA TYR A 7 6.36 11.77 3.09
C TYR A 7 4.97 12.06 3.68
N ALA A 8 4.57 11.33 4.73
CA ALA A 8 3.30 11.57 5.41
C ALA A 8 3.29 12.92 6.15
N ALA A 9 4.41 13.30 6.76
CA ALA A 9 4.58 14.62 7.37
C ALA A 9 4.81 15.72 6.32
N ALA A 10 5.49 15.39 5.21
CA ALA A 10 5.78 16.35 4.14
C ALA A 10 4.53 16.77 3.35
N SER A 11 3.56 15.87 3.18
CA SER A 11 2.23 16.20 2.65
C SER A 11 1.14 15.32 3.28
N PRO A 12 0.51 15.80 4.37
CA PRO A 12 -0.60 15.12 5.01
C PRO A 12 -1.81 14.94 4.07
N GLU A 13 -2.03 15.87 3.14
CA GLU A 13 -3.14 15.84 2.18
C GLU A 13 -2.97 14.71 1.16
N ALA A 14 -1.76 14.53 0.63
CA ALA A 14 -1.45 13.42 -0.26
C ALA A 14 -1.62 12.08 0.45
N MET A 15 -1.16 11.97 1.70
CA MET A 15 -1.34 10.76 2.49
C MET A 15 -2.82 10.46 2.75
N LYS A 16 -3.63 11.48 3.05
CA LYS A 16 -5.08 11.35 3.22
C LYS A 16 -5.76 10.82 1.95
N ALA A 17 -5.37 11.32 0.78
CA ALA A 17 -5.90 10.85 -0.50
C ALA A 17 -5.55 9.38 -0.75
N MET A 18 -4.32 8.96 -0.46
CA MET A 18 -3.89 7.56 -0.59
C MET A 18 -4.66 6.62 0.36
N MET A 19 -4.94 7.05 1.60
CA MET A 19 -5.77 6.28 2.53
C MET A 19 -7.23 6.18 2.07
N ALA A 20 -7.77 7.21 1.44
CA ALA A 20 -9.12 7.17 0.86
C ALA A 20 -9.23 6.17 -0.30
N LEU A 21 -8.18 6.07 -1.13
CA LEU A 21 -8.08 5.04 -2.17
C LEU A 21 -8.09 3.63 -1.56
N GLU A 22 -7.24 3.40 -0.55
CA GLU A 22 -7.18 2.12 0.17
C GLU A 22 -8.55 1.73 0.78
N GLY A 23 -9.24 2.70 1.38
CA GLY A 23 -10.58 2.50 1.93
C GLY A 23 -11.64 2.14 0.87
N THR A 24 -11.46 2.59 -0.37
CA THR A 24 -12.33 2.24 -1.51
C THR A 24 -12.03 0.84 -2.01
N VAL A 25 -10.74 0.49 -2.14
CA VAL A 25 -10.30 -0.85 -2.57
C VAL A 25 -10.84 -1.94 -1.63
N ARG A 26 -10.83 -1.72 -0.32
CA ARG A 26 -11.39 -2.66 0.68
C ARG A 26 -12.89 -2.89 0.57
N LYS A 27 -13.62 -2.02 -0.13
CA LYS A 27 -15.08 -2.11 -0.31
C LYS A 27 -15.49 -2.69 -1.66
N LEU A 28 -14.52 -3.05 -2.50
CA LEU A 28 -14.80 -3.72 -3.76
C LEU A 28 -15.43 -5.09 -3.49
N GLY A 29 -16.23 -5.59 -4.44
CA GLY A 29 -16.79 -6.95 -4.40
C GLY A 29 -15.76 -8.05 -4.67
N ILE A 30 -14.48 -7.80 -4.39
CA ILE A 30 -13.36 -8.72 -4.59
C ILE A 30 -13.03 -9.34 -3.22
N GLU A 31 -12.79 -10.64 -3.17
CA GLU A 31 -12.43 -11.28 -1.90
C GLU A 31 -11.13 -10.71 -1.32
N GLN A 32 -11.11 -10.50 0.00
CA GLN A 32 -9.95 -9.92 0.69
C GLN A 32 -8.64 -10.67 0.42
N PRO A 33 -8.58 -12.02 0.38
CA PRO A 33 -7.35 -12.74 0.06
C PRO A 33 -6.79 -12.38 -1.32
N LEU A 34 -7.65 -12.19 -2.32
CA LEU A 34 -7.22 -11.81 -3.66
C LEU A 34 -6.66 -10.39 -3.69
N ILE A 35 -7.28 -9.46 -2.94
CA ILE A 35 -6.76 -8.10 -2.79
C ILE A 35 -5.34 -8.12 -2.19
N GLU A 36 -5.10 -8.91 -1.14
CA GLU A 36 -3.79 -9.01 -0.51
C GLU A 36 -2.75 -9.67 -1.44
N LEU A 37 -3.13 -10.70 -2.21
CA LEU A 37 -2.24 -11.31 -3.21
C LEU A 37 -1.84 -10.32 -4.32
N ILE A 38 -2.77 -9.48 -4.78
CA ILE A 38 -2.48 -8.41 -5.74
C ILE A 38 -1.50 -7.40 -5.12
N LYS A 39 -1.77 -6.98 -3.87
CA LYS A 39 -0.92 -6.04 -3.12
C LYS A 39 0.44 -6.61 -2.74
N LEU A 40 0.61 -7.93 -2.74
CA LEU A 40 1.90 -8.58 -2.63
C LEU A 40 2.63 -8.66 -3.98
N ARG A 41 1.94 -9.09 -5.04
CA ARG A 41 2.57 -9.35 -6.35
C ARG A 41 3.05 -8.08 -7.05
N ALA A 42 2.29 -6.99 -6.98
CA ALA A 42 2.66 -5.74 -7.64
C ALA A 42 3.97 -5.13 -7.07
N PRO A 43 4.17 -5.01 -5.74
CA PRO A 43 5.46 -4.62 -5.16
C PRO A 43 6.64 -5.51 -5.50
N GLN A 44 6.45 -6.84 -5.64
CA GLN A 44 7.51 -7.75 -6.07
C GLN A 44 8.01 -7.40 -7.47
N ILE A 45 7.10 -7.06 -8.40
CA ILE A 45 7.45 -6.62 -9.77
C ILE A 45 8.15 -5.25 -9.72
N ASN A 46 7.66 -4.35 -8.87
CA ASN A 46 8.17 -2.99 -8.74
C ASN A 46 9.43 -2.87 -7.87
N GLY A 47 9.93 -3.97 -7.29
CA GLY A 47 11.11 -3.97 -6.42
C GLY A 47 10.93 -3.21 -5.10
N CYS A 48 9.70 -3.05 -4.61
CA CYS A 48 9.45 -2.31 -3.38
C CYS A 48 9.48 -3.22 -2.14
N ALA A 49 10.66 -3.40 -1.55
CA ALA A 49 10.84 -4.29 -0.39
C ALA A 49 9.96 -3.90 0.82
N PHE A 50 9.73 -2.59 1.06
CA PHE A 50 8.85 -2.12 2.13
C PHE A 50 7.40 -2.60 1.93
N CYS A 51 6.88 -2.50 0.71
CA CYS A 51 5.52 -2.94 0.42
C CYS A 51 5.42 -4.47 0.39
N VAL A 52 6.47 -5.19 -0.04
CA VAL A 52 6.50 -6.65 0.07
C VAL A 52 6.39 -7.05 1.55
N ASP A 53 7.26 -6.53 2.42
CA ASP A 53 7.26 -6.82 3.86
C ASP A 53 5.90 -6.54 4.51
N MET A 54 5.26 -5.42 4.15
CA MET A 54 3.93 -5.04 4.63
C MET A 54 2.83 -6.05 4.27
N HIS A 55 2.96 -6.75 3.15
CA HIS A 55 1.94 -7.69 2.64
C HIS A 55 2.36 -9.17 2.74
N THR A 56 3.50 -9.49 3.39
CA THR A 56 3.99 -10.87 3.57
C THR A 56 3.69 -11.50 4.93
N ILE A 57 2.59 -11.11 5.59
CA ILE A 57 2.16 -11.70 6.88
C ILE A 57 1.00 -12.67 6.66
#